data_AF-A0A285CUE0-F1
#
_entry.id   AF-A0A285CUE0-F1
#
_cell.length_a   1.000
_cell.length_b   1.000
_cell.length_c   1.000
_cell.angle_alpha   90.00
_cell.angle_beta   90.00
_cell.angle_gamma   90.00
#
_symmetry.space_group_name_H-M   'P 1'
#
loop_
_entity.id
_entity.type
_entity.pdbx_description
1 polymer ?
#
loop_
_entity_poly.entity_id
_entity_poly.type
_entity_poly.pdbx_seq_one_letter_code
_entity_poly.pdbx_strand_id
1 'polypeptide(L)' 'MKNRSVTVSFSEEHSPETGIWLFRIMERIVLDQLNIDPVLKGKLLYSNQEQITKFISEFDKGDD' A
#
# COMPACT_ATOMS: atom_id res chain seq x y z
N MET A 1 7.55 -7.36 -24.62
CA MET A 1 6.42 -7.14 -23.69
C MET A 1 6.06 -5.67 -23.74
N LYS A 2 4.79 -5.30 -23.99
CA LYS A 2 4.36 -3.89 -23.91
C LYS A 2 4.24 -3.54 -22.43
N ASN A 3 5.15 -2.72 -21.91
CA ASN A 3 5.07 -2.21 -20.54
C ASN A 3 3.79 -1.37 -20.41
N ARG A 4 2.84 -1.86 -19.62
CA ARG A 4 1.64 -1.11 -19.27
C ARG A 4 1.99 -0.24 -18.06
N SER A 5 2.07 1.07 -18.26
CA SER A 5 2.18 2.02 -17.15
C SER A 5 0.80 2.26 -16.57
N VAL A 6 0.63 2.02 -15.27
CA VAL A 6 -0.57 2.43 -14.54
C VAL A 6 -0.24 3.76 -13.88
N THR A 7 -0.97 4.81 -14.26
CA THR A 7 -0.89 6.11 -13.60
C THR A 7 -1.97 6.17 -12.54
N VAL A 8 -1.57 6.33 -11.28
CA VAL A 8 -2.47 6.52 -10.13
C VAL A 8 -2.39 7.98 -9.74
N SER A 9 -3.51 8.70 -9.80
CA SER A 9 -3.64 10.08 -9.33
C SER A 9 -4.37 10.09 -7.99
N PHE A 10 -3.76 10.75 -7.00
CA PHE A 10 -4.34 10.93 -5.68
C PHE A 10 -5.32 12.11 -5.69
N SER A 11 -6.54 11.89 -5.21
CA SER A 11 -7.53 12.93 -4.96
C SER A 11 -7.64 13.08 -3.45
N GLU A 12 -7.17 14.20 -2.89
CA GLU A 12 -7.22 14.48 -1.45
C GLU A 12 -8.65 14.44 -0.87
N GLU A 13 -9.67 14.54 -1.72
CA GLU A 13 -11.09 14.46 -1.34
C GLU A 13 -11.61 13.03 -1.06
N HIS A 14 -10.82 11.98 -1.30
CA HIS A 14 -11.26 10.58 -1.16
C HIS A 14 -10.40 9.77 -0.18
N SER A 15 -10.83 9.86 1.07
CA SER A 15 -10.94 8.83 2.12
C SER A 15 -9.74 7.90 2.48
N PRO A 16 -9.57 7.57 3.77
CA PRO A 16 -8.58 6.60 4.27
C PRO A 16 -8.55 5.25 3.55
N GLU A 17 -9.70 4.83 3.02
CA GLU A 17 -9.89 3.62 2.24
C GLU A 17 -9.07 3.61 0.94
N THR A 18 -8.87 4.77 0.30
CA THR A 18 -7.99 4.89 -0.88
C THR A 18 -6.53 4.62 -0.51
N GLY A 19 -6.10 5.09 0.66
CA GLY A 19 -4.77 4.79 1.21
C GLY A 19 -4.59 3.30 1.48
N ILE A 20 -5.54 2.68 2.19
CA ILE A 20 -5.54 1.24 2.48
C ILE A 20 -5.51 0.43 1.17
N TRP A 21 -6.33 0.81 0.19
CA TRP A 21 -6.37 0.15 -1.11
C TRP A 21 -5.03 0.22 -1.83
N LEU A 22 -4.37 1.39 -1.85
CA LEU A 22 -3.05 1.57 -2.46
C LEU A 22 -2.00 0.65 -1.82
N PHE A 23 -1.96 0.57 -0.49
CA PHE A 23 -1.04 -0.33 0.21
C PHE A 23 -1.29 -1.81 -0.12
N ARG A 24 -2.56 -2.22 -0.26
CA ARG A 24 -2.91 -3.60 -0.66
C ARG A 24 -2.52 -3.93 -2.09
N ILE A 25 -2.62 -2.97 -3.01
CA ILE A 25 -2.13 -3.15 -4.39
C ILE A 25 -0.59 -3.29 -4.41
N MET A 26 0.12 -2.46 -3.65
CA MET A 26 1.59 -2.55 -3.55
C MET A 26 2.04 -3.88 -2.94
N GLU A 27 1.39 -4.34 -1.87
CA GLU A 27 1.63 -5.65 -1.26
C GLU A 27 1.55 -6.77 -2.30
N ARG A 28 0.48 -6.76 -3.10
CA ARG A 28 0.28 -7.77 -4.15
C ARG A 28 1.35 -7.72 -5.24
N ILE A 29 1.77 -6.53 -5.68
CA ILE A 29 2.87 -6.39 -6.65
C ILE A 29 4.18 -6.96 -6.08
N VAL A 30 4.49 -6.66 -4.82
CA VAL A 30 5.70 -7.17 -4.15
C VAL A 30 5.65 -8.70 -4.02
N LEU A 31 4.48 -9.26 -3.72
CA LEU A 31 4.29 -10.70 -3.61
C LEU A 31 4.39 -11.41 -4.97
N ASP A 32 3.75 -10.87 -6.00
CA ASP A 32 3.50 -11.55 -7.28
C ASP A 32 4.56 -11.26 -8.37
N GLN A 33 5.24 -10.11 -8.34
CA GLN A 33 5.95 -9.58 -9.52
C GLN A 33 7.44 -9.30 -9.29
N LEU A 34 7.84 -9.01 -8.06
CA LEU A 34 9.21 -8.59 -7.79
C LEU A 34 10.12 -9.80 -7.56
N ASN A 35 10.98 -10.08 -8.53
CA ASN A 35 12.15 -10.96 -8.35
C ASN A 35 13.24 -10.22 -7.55
N ILE A 36 12.92 -9.87 -6.30
CA ILE A 36 13.80 -9.16 -5.39
C ILE A 36 14.30 -10.08 -4.28
N ASP A 37 15.39 -9.69 -3.65
CA ASP A 37 15.97 -10.38 -2.50
C ASP A 37 14.90 -10.64 -1.41
N PRO A 38 14.83 -11.86 -0.84
CA PRO A 38 13.83 -12.21 0.17
C PRO A 38 13.85 -11.33 1.43
N VAL A 39 15.03 -10.84 1.84
CA VAL A 39 15.17 -9.96 3.00
C VAL A 39 14.59 -8.58 2.68
N LEU A 40 14.87 -8.05 1.50
CA LEU A 40 14.27 -6.79 1.05
C LEU A 40 12.75 -6.91 0.89
N LYS A 41 12.27 -8.04 0.36
CA LYS A 41 10.83 -8.35 0.25
C LYS A 41 10.16 -8.32 1.63
N GLY A 42 10.75 -8.99 2.62
CA GLY A 42 10.24 -8.98 4.00
C GLY A 42 10.16 -7.57 4.60
N LYS A 43 11.19 -6.74 4.38
CA LYS A 43 11.21 -5.34 4.86
C LYS A 43 10.11 -4.49 4.23
N LEU A 44 9.90 -4.63 2.91
CA LEU A 44 8.86 -3.90 2.20
C LEU A 44 7.47 -4.29 2.68
N LEU A 45 7.21 -5.59 2.85
CA LEU A 45 5.93 -6.08 3.38
C LEU A 45 5.67 -5.59 4.81
N TYR A 46 6.70 -5.63 5.66
CA TYR A 46 6.58 -5.15 7.04
C TYR A 46 6.27 -3.65 7.10
N SER A 47 7.02 -2.83 6.38
CA SER A 47 6.79 -1.37 6.34
C SER A 47 5.40 -1.03 5.79
N ASN A 48 4.94 -1.78 4.78
CA ASN A 48 3.60 -1.60 4.22
C ASN A 48 2.51 -1.95 5.24
N GLN A 49 2.70 -3.02 6.02
CA GLN A 49 1.78 -3.42 7.10
C GLN A 49 1.75 -2.41 8.25
N GLU A 50 2.89 -1.82 8.62
CA GLU A 50 2.94 -0.74 9.62
C GLU A 50 2.12 0.47 9.18
N GLN A 51 2.24 0.88 7.91
CA GLN A 51 1.46 2.00 7.39
C GLN A 51 -0.03 1.71 7.40
N ILE A 52 -0.47 0.53 6.94
CA ILE A 52 -1.87 0.12 7.02
C ILE A 52 -2.38 0.19 8.47
N THR A 53 -1.60 -0.33 9.41
CA THR A 53 -1.96 -0.34 10.84
C THR A 53 -2.12 1.08 11.38
N LYS A 54 -1.19 1.97 11.04
CA LYS A 54 -1.24 3.39 11.42
C LYS A 54 -2.49 4.07 10.86
N PHE A 55 -2.77 3.91 9.57
CA PHE A 55 -3.95 4.49 8.93
C PHE A 55 -5.26 4.02 9.57
N ILE A 56 -5.39 2.72 9.84
CA ILE A 56 -6.57 2.18 10.53
C ILE A 56 -6.71 2.80 11.92
N SER A 57 -5.61 2.89 12.68
CA SER A 57 -5.64 3.44 14.04
C SER A 57 -5.90 4.95 14.13
N GLU A 58 -5.54 5.70 13.08
CA GLU A 58 -5.80 7.14 12.99
C GLU A 58 -7.25 7.40 12.56
N PHE A 59 -7.82 6.51 11.74
CA PHE A 59 -9.24 6.55 11.39
C PHE A 59 -10.15 6.24 12.59
N ASP A 60 -9.83 5.20 13.37
CA ASP A 60 -10.60 4.83 14.57
C ASP A 60 -10.63 5.93 15.66
N LYS A 61 -9.73 6.92 15.61
CA LYS A 61 -9.63 8.02 16.58
C LYS A 61 -10.29 9.33 16.13
N GLY A 62 -10.82 9.39 14.91
CA GLY A 62 -11.42 10.59 14.33
C GLY A 62 -12.92 10.78 14.60
N ASP A 63 -13.56 9.84 15.31
CA ASP A 63 -15.01 9.79 15.52
C ASP A 63 -15.48 10.20 16.95
N ASP A 64 -14.59 10.78 17.78
CA ASP A 64 -14.92 11.34 19.12
C ASP A 64 -15.01 12.88 19.13
#